data_AF-A0AAE8U8H5-F1
#
_entry.id   AF-A0AAE8U8H5-F1
#
_cell.length_a   1.000
_cell.length_b   1.000
_cell.length_c   1.000
_cell.angle_alpha   90.00
_cell.angle_beta   90.00
_cell.angle_gamma   90.00
#
_symmetry.space_group_name_H-M   'P 1'
#
loop_
_entity.id
_entity.type
_entity.pdbx_description
1 polymer ?
#
loop_
_entity_poly.entity_id
_entity_poly.type
_entity_poly.pdbx_seq_one_letter_code
_entity_poly.pdbx_strand_id
1 'polypeptide(L)'
;MQSQRLFQLAMASALATSAIIIAPPAHAASFFPDINPTNEEGKAIIQLAERGIISGYMDGTFKPANPITRTQAAKILAGILKLDTVHVKNPQFKDIKPGDENYGAIAALANAGIINGANGYFYPTQNITREQMSKMIAKGFGLTSTSNTQLPFTDVKKGNEFEPHIKALFVNGITKGTSATTFGPKSNVKRSQLAAFVVRAEKLLGNATVYASQFKQDYIFASYGGLEPAEDIFTWNEEEDMTESITITPIKEGTGKLVITGLTDDSEDFIDIFYLVHVKNVNGKLKVTLEEVKEDDYIENLPLDLSESKLPFMPTEVTVQNANGQPLASNFYNFNQQDQTLSISQNGQYIVTFSDGTQQQKMAADVYSYDFVRSIDLYHLTDELILTAQELPFEPTHVALESFGFEPVPVKATILDGQLHITPKAEGLAILHLTGKNNETAYLYIESKKIAGHWAFLVTEDEDEF
;
A
#
# COMPACT_ATOMS: atom_id res chain seq x y z
N MET A 1 -2.73 -106.07 -29.20
CA MET A 1 -2.73 -105.20 -30.41
C MET A 1 -2.63 -103.77 -29.93
N GLN A 2 -1.45 -103.15 -30.11
CA GLN A 2 -1.25 -101.93 -30.93
C GLN A 2 -2.02 -100.70 -30.41
N SER A 3 -1.46 -99.53 -30.14
CA SER A 3 -0.08 -99.03 -30.28
C SER A 3 -0.04 -97.58 -29.73
N GLN A 4 1.02 -97.29 -28.95
CA GLN A 4 1.84 -96.05 -28.95
C GLN A 4 1.16 -94.70 -28.60
N ARG A 5 1.40 -94.11 -27.40
CA ARG A 5 2.57 -93.33 -26.92
C ARG A 5 2.59 -91.87 -27.44
N LEU A 6 2.30 -90.88 -26.56
CA LEU A 6 3.26 -89.92 -25.93
C LEU A 6 3.38 -88.62 -26.76
N PHE A 7 3.50 -87.38 -26.26
CA PHE A 7 4.03 -86.73 -25.05
C PHE A 7 3.16 -85.49 -24.74
N GLN A 8 2.68 -85.22 -23.52
CA GLN A 8 3.36 -84.57 -22.38
C GLN A 8 3.99 -83.19 -22.67
N LEU A 9 3.44 -82.16 -22.01
CA LEU A 9 4.12 -81.15 -21.15
C LEU A 9 3.01 -80.18 -20.65
N ALA A 10 2.53 -80.33 -19.40
CA ALA A 10 3.06 -79.75 -18.14
C ALA A 10 2.90 -78.21 -18.13
N MET A 11 2.37 -77.53 -17.11
CA MET A 11 2.55 -77.67 -15.66
C MET A 11 1.37 -76.98 -14.95
N ALA A 12 0.73 -77.64 -13.99
CA ALA A 12 0.98 -77.49 -12.54
C ALA A 12 0.46 -76.17 -11.95
N SER A 13 -0.72 -76.28 -11.36
CA SER A 13 -1.29 -75.37 -10.37
C SER A 13 -0.37 -75.24 -9.15
N ALA A 14 0.02 -74.01 -8.82
CA ALA A 14 0.42 -73.61 -7.48
C ALA A 14 -0.03 -72.15 -7.24
N LEU A 15 -0.74 -71.95 -6.13
CA LEU A 15 -1.29 -70.68 -5.66
C LEU A 15 -0.21 -69.60 -5.56
N ALA A 16 -0.33 -68.55 -6.36
CA ALA A 16 0.31 -67.27 -6.10
C ALA A 16 -0.80 -66.28 -5.73
N THR A 17 -0.64 -65.71 -4.54
CA THR A 17 -1.45 -64.63 -3.97
C THR A 17 -1.89 -63.64 -5.04
N SER A 18 -3.20 -63.41 -5.14
CA SER A 18 -3.74 -62.28 -5.90
C SER A 18 -3.16 -61.01 -5.28
N ALA A 19 -2.06 -60.53 -5.84
CA ALA A 19 -1.66 -59.15 -5.65
C ALA A 19 -2.84 -58.34 -6.16
N ILE A 20 -3.54 -57.67 -5.24
CA ILE A 20 -4.33 -56.51 -5.60
C ILE A 20 -3.31 -55.57 -6.23
N ILE A 21 -3.32 -55.47 -7.56
CA ILE A 21 -2.71 -54.33 -8.22
C ILE A 21 -3.57 -53.17 -7.75
N ILE A 22 -3.15 -52.54 -6.66
CA ILE A 22 -3.54 -51.17 -6.39
C ILE A 22 -2.92 -50.42 -7.55
N ALA A 23 -3.71 -50.22 -8.62
CA ALA A 23 -3.39 -49.19 -9.58
C ALA A 23 -3.13 -47.94 -8.72
N PRO A 24 -1.97 -47.27 -8.86
CA PRO A 24 -1.78 -46.01 -8.17
C PRO A 24 -3.01 -45.13 -8.46
N PRO A 25 -3.50 -44.35 -7.49
CA PRO A 25 -4.61 -43.46 -7.75
C PRO A 25 -4.24 -42.64 -8.98
N ALA A 26 -5.01 -42.82 -10.06
CA ALA A 26 -4.97 -41.96 -11.22
C ALA A 26 -5.51 -40.60 -10.76
N HIS A 27 -4.68 -39.83 -10.08
CA HIS A 27 -4.91 -38.45 -9.65
C HIS A 27 -3.63 -37.66 -9.90
N ALA A 28 -3.14 -37.77 -11.14
CA ALA A 28 -2.25 -36.82 -11.79
C ALA A 28 -2.34 -36.94 -13.33
N ALA A 29 -3.46 -37.49 -13.85
CA ALA A 29 -3.79 -37.30 -15.26
C ALA A 29 -4.17 -35.82 -15.42
N SER A 30 -3.54 -35.12 -16.38
CA SER A 30 -3.81 -33.70 -16.63
C SER A 30 -5.32 -33.46 -16.70
N PHE A 31 -5.84 -32.45 -15.98
CA PHE A 31 -7.28 -32.14 -15.92
C PHE A 31 -7.95 -32.19 -17.30
N PHE A 32 -7.21 -31.81 -18.35
CA PHE A 32 -7.62 -31.95 -19.73
C PHE A 32 -6.41 -32.42 -20.58
N PRO A 33 -6.58 -33.34 -21.53
CA PRO A 33 -5.49 -33.84 -22.39
C PRO A 33 -5.10 -32.86 -23.52
N ASP A 34 -5.96 -31.88 -23.82
CA ASP A 34 -5.77 -30.88 -24.88
C ASP A 34 -5.23 -29.54 -24.37
N ILE A 35 -4.69 -29.51 -23.15
CA ILE A 35 -4.10 -28.33 -22.52
C ILE A 35 -2.60 -28.50 -22.34
N ASN A 36 -1.83 -27.48 -22.73
CA ASN A 36 -0.42 -27.38 -22.38
C ASN A 36 -0.27 -26.76 -20.98
N PRO A 37 0.12 -27.51 -19.94
CA PRO A 37 0.17 -27.01 -18.56
C PRO A 37 1.31 -26.01 -18.31
N THR A 38 2.24 -25.83 -19.26
CA THR A 38 3.43 -25.00 -19.05
C THR A 38 3.22 -23.54 -19.44
N ASN A 39 2.28 -23.26 -20.35
CA ASN A 39 1.98 -21.90 -20.78
C ASN A 39 0.98 -21.20 -19.84
N GLU A 40 0.90 -19.87 -19.93
CA GLU A 40 0.06 -19.04 -19.04
C GLU A 40 -1.42 -19.46 -19.07
N GLU A 41 -1.98 -19.65 -20.26
CA GLU A 41 -3.39 -20.02 -20.42
C GLU A 41 -3.71 -21.40 -19.83
N GLY A 42 -2.82 -22.39 -20.04
CA GLY A 42 -3.00 -23.73 -19.49
C GLY A 42 -2.87 -23.78 -17.98
N LYS A 43 -1.92 -23.04 -17.39
CA LYS A 43 -1.83 -22.86 -15.93
C LYS A 43 -3.10 -22.26 -15.35
N ALA A 44 -3.63 -21.21 -15.99
CA ALA A 44 -4.87 -20.56 -15.55
C ALA A 44 -6.08 -21.52 -15.62
N ILE A 45 -6.18 -22.32 -16.69
CA ILE A 45 -7.23 -23.34 -16.83
C ILE A 45 -7.13 -24.37 -15.69
N ILE A 46 -5.94 -24.91 -15.44
CA ILE A 46 -5.73 -25.91 -14.38
C ILE A 46 -6.11 -25.33 -13.02
N GLN A 47 -5.63 -24.13 -12.68
CA GLN A 47 -5.94 -23.45 -11.43
C GLN A 47 -7.46 -23.28 -11.20
N LEU A 48 -8.18 -22.87 -12.24
CA LEU A 48 -9.63 -22.70 -12.14
C LEU A 48 -10.37 -24.05 -12.06
N ALA A 49 -9.85 -25.11 -12.69
CA ALA A 49 -10.42 -26.44 -12.66
C ALA A 49 -10.23 -27.09 -11.27
N GLU A 50 -9.05 -26.95 -10.67
CA GLU A 50 -8.75 -27.38 -9.29
C GLU A 50 -9.70 -26.76 -8.26
N ARG A 51 -10.12 -25.52 -8.52
CA ARG A 51 -11.08 -24.78 -7.69
C ARG A 51 -12.54 -25.07 -8.02
N GLY A 52 -12.81 -25.96 -8.99
CA GLY A 52 -14.16 -26.31 -9.43
C GLY A 52 -14.92 -25.18 -10.17
N ILE A 53 -14.24 -24.09 -10.57
CA ILE A 53 -14.86 -22.95 -11.25
C ILE A 53 -15.14 -23.29 -12.71
N ILE A 54 -14.23 -24.02 -13.35
CA ILE A 54 -14.38 -24.47 -14.73
C ILE A 54 -14.40 -25.98 -14.82
N SER A 55 -15.10 -26.46 -15.84
CA SER A 55 -15.15 -27.87 -16.21
C SER A 55 -14.91 -28.00 -17.72
N GLY A 56 -14.38 -29.15 -18.12
CA GLY A 56 -14.26 -29.55 -19.52
C GLY A 56 -15.58 -30.04 -20.09
N TYR A 57 -15.49 -30.58 -21.29
CA TYR A 57 -16.57 -31.28 -21.97
C TYR A 57 -16.66 -32.74 -21.50
N MET A 58 -17.78 -33.39 -21.80
CA MET A 58 -18.04 -34.79 -21.45
C MET A 58 -17.02 -35.77 -22.05
N ASP A 59 -16.34 -35.37 -23.13
CA ASP A 59 -15.26 -36.12 -23.78
C ASP A 59 -13.90 -36.00 -23.06
N GLY A 60 -13.85 -35.29 -21.93
CA GLY A 60 -12.64 -35.08 -21.13
C GLY A 60 -11.75 -33.92 -21.62
N THR A 61 -12.11 -33.23 -22.71
CA THR A 61 -11.32 -32.11 -23.27
C THR A 61 -11.79 -30.75 -22.75
N PHE A 62 -10.95 -29.71 -22.85
CA PHE A 62 -11.33 -28.33 -22.52
C PHE A 62 -11.72 -27.48 -23.74
N LYS A 63 -11.20 -27.82 -24.92
CA LYS A 63 -11.30 -27.11 -26.19
C LYS A 63 -10.84 -25.66 -26.08
N PRO A 64 -9.57 -25.40 -25.73
CA PRO A 64 -9.05 -24.06 -25.39
C PRO A 64 -9.24 -23.03 -26.52
N ALA A 65 -9.13 -23.47 -27.77
CA ALA A 65 -9.22 -22.61 -28.94
C ALA A 65 -10.66 -22.20 -29.33
N ASN A 66 -11.68 -22.85 -28.76
CA ASN A 66 -13.07 -22.54 -29.09
C ASN A 66 -13.45 -21.16 -28.54
N PRO A 67 -14.22 -20.36 -29.31
CA PRO A 67 -14.86 -19.18 -28.79
C PRO A 67 -15.74 -19.50 -27.57
N ILE A 68 -15.74 -18.63 -26.57
CA ILE A 68 -16.55 -18.80 -25.38
C ILE A 68 -17.89 -18.06 -25.51
N THR A 69 -18.97 -18.73 -25.10
CA THR A 69 -20.30 -18.13 -25.08
C THR A 69 -20.48 -17.20 -23.89
N ARG A 70 -21.46 -16.28 -23.98
CA ARG A 70 -21.79 -15.34 -22.90
C ARG A 70 -22.23 -16.05 -21.62
N THR A 71 -23.01 -17.14 -21.72
CA THR A 71 -23.40 -17.95 -20.55
C THR A 71 -22.20 -18.63 -19.87
N GLN A 72 -21.26 -19.17 -20.66
CA GLN A 72 -20.04 -19.77 -20.13
C GLN A 72 -19.14 -18.72 -19.45
N ALA A 73 -18.96 -17.56 -20.08
CA ALA A 73 -18.20 -16.45 -19.47
C ALA A 73 -18.83 -15.98 -18.16
N ALA A 74 -20.17 -15.91 -18.08
CA ALA A 74 -20.89 -15.57 -16.87
C ALA A 74 -20.66 -16.59 -15.74
N LYS A 75 -20.71 -17.90 -16.04
CA LYS A 75 -20.42 -18.96 -15.07
C LYS A 75 -19.02 -18.80 -14.46
N ILE A 76 -18.01 -18.63 -15.31
CA ILE A 76 -16.62 -18.50 -14.87
C ILE A 76 -16.44 -17.25 -14.00
N LEU A 77 -16.97 -16.11 -14.45
CA LEU A 77 -16.83 -14.85 -13.75
C LEU A 77 -17.59 -14.84 -12.40
N ALA A 78 -18.80 -15.42 -12.34
CA ALA A 78 -19.53 -15.52 -11.07
C ALA A 78 -18.79 -16.44 -10.08
N GLY A 79 -18.22 -17.55 -10.55
CA GLY A 79 -17.47 -18.50 -9.73
C GLY A 79 -16.17 -17.90 -9.17
N ILE A 80 -15.39 -17.20 -10.00
CA ILE A 80 -14.14 -16.58 -9.54
C ILE A 80 -14.38 -15.41 -8.58
N LEU A 81 -15.47 -14.67 -8.79
CA LEU A 81 -15.94 -13.60 -7.88
C LEU A 81 -16.67 -14.15 -6.64
N LYS A 82 -16.85 -15.46 -6.53
CA LYS A 82 -17.56 -16.14 -5.43
C LYS A 82 -18.95 -15.54 -5.15
N LEU A 83 -19.67 -15.14 -6.19
CA LEU A 83 -21.00 -14.55 -6.02
C LEU A 83 -22.01 -15.61 -5.53
N ASP A 84 -22.99 -15.17 -4.74
CA ASP A 84 -24.14 -16.00 -4.41
C ASP A 84 -24.98 -16.22 -5.68
N THR A 85 -24.95 -17.45 -6.20
CA THR A 85 -25.69 -17.85 -7.40
C THR A 85 -27.01 -18.57 -7.07
N VAL A 86 -27.32 -18.74 -5.78
CA VAL A 86 -28.52 -19.43 -5.30
C VAL A 86 -29.58 -18.40 -4.92
N HIS A 87 -29.23 -17.40 -4.13
CA HIS A 87 -30.18 -16.38 -3.65
C HIS A 87 -30.14 -15.11 -4.52
N VAL A 88 -30.59 -15.27 -5.76
CA VAL A 88 -30.53 -14.21 -6.78
C VAL A 88 -31.90 -13.60 -7.07
N LYS A 89 -31.93 -12.32 -7.45
CA LYS A 89 -33.16 -11.69 -7.96
C LYS A 89 -33.22 -11.87 -9.48
N ASN A 90 -34.41 -12.14 -10.00
CA ASN A 90 -34.59 -12.36 -11.44
C ASN A 90 -34.06 -11.18 -12.27
N PRO A 91 -33.10 -11.40 -13.19
CA PRO A 91 -32.43 -10.34 -13.95
C PRO A 91 -33.31 -9.69 -15.04
N GLN A 92 -34.55 -10.18 -15.24
CA GLN A 92 -35.52 -9.64 -16.20
C GLN A 92 -35.09 -9.68 -17.68
N PHE A 93 -34.12 -10.52 -18.04
CA PHE A 93 -33.80 -10.79 -19.44
C PHE A 93 -34.88 -11.69 -20.07
N LYS A 94 -35.39 -11.30 -21.24
CA LYS A 94 -36.48 -12.00 -21.94
C LYS A 94 -36.14 -13.42 -22.37
N ASP A 95 -34.87 -13.73 -22.52
CA ASP A 95 -34.30 -15.00 -22.98
C ASP A 95 -33.61 -15.80 -21.86
N ILE A 96 -33.82 -15.44 -20.59
CA ILE A 96 -33.29 -16.16 -19.43
C ILE A 96 -34.41 -16.42 -18.43
N LYS A 97 -34.63 -17.68 -18.06
CA LYS A 97 -35.67 -18.13 -17.14
C LYS A 97 -35.08 -18.93 -15.98
N PRO A 98 -35.72 -18.89 -14.79
CA PRO A 98 -35.33 -19.78 -13.69
C PRO A 98 -35.29 -21.24 -14.15
N GLY A 99 -34.18 -21.93 -13.88
CA GLY A 99 -33.93 -23.31 -14.33
C GLY A 99 -33.08 -23.43 -15.59
N ASP A 100 -32.86 -22.34 -16.35
CA ASP A 100 -31.92 -22.35 -17.47
C ASP A 100 -30.48 -22.60 -16.98
N GLU A 101 -29.63 -23.16 -17.85
CA GLU A 101 -28.22 -23.40 -17.54
C GLU A 101 -27.52 -22.09 -17.17
N ASN A 102 -26.82 -22.09 -16.03
CA ASN A 102 -26.12 -20.94 -15.46
C ASN A 102 -27.03 -19.73 -15.13
N TYR A 103 -28.36 -19.93 -14.98
CA TYR A 103 -29.30 -18.89 -14.56
C TYR A 103 -28.79 -18.12 -13.34
N GLY A 104 -28.37 -18.84 -12.30
CA GLY A 104 -27.86 -18.25 -11.05
C GLY A 104 -26.65 -17.34 -11.26
N ALA A 105 -25.68 -17.76 -12.09
CA ALA A 105 -24.50 -16.96 -12.41
C ALA A 105 -24.85 -15.69 -13.18
N ILE A 106 -25.75 -15.79 -14.18
CA ILE A 106 -26.21 -14.64 -14.96
C ILE A 106 -26.97 -13.66 -14.05
N ALA A 107 -27.89 -14.17 -13.23
CA ALA A 107 -28.67 -13.35 -12.31
C ALA A 107 -27.77 -12.65 -11.29
N ALA A 108 -26.83 -13.35 -10.66
CA ALA A 108 -25.88 -12.78 -9.71
C ALA A 108 -25.05 -11.63 -10.31
N LEU A 109 -24.49 -11.83 -11.51
CA LEU A 109 -23.72 -10.79 -12.20
C LEU A 109 -24.59 -9.58 -12.57
N ALA A 110 -25.85 -9.79 -12.92
CA ALA A 110 -26.80 -8.70 -13.21
C ALA A 110 -27.18 -7.95 -11.92
N ASN A 111 -27.44 -8.67 -10.83
CA ASN A 111 -27.73 -8.08 -9.52
C ASN A 111 -26.55 -7.25 -8.99
N ALA A 112 -25.31 -7.66 -9.30
CA ALA A 112 -24.08 -6.93 -9.01
C ALA A 112 -23.78 -5.77 -9.99
N GLY A 113 -24.61 -5.53 -11.01
CA GLY A 113 -24.43 -4.45 -11.99
C GLY A 113 -23.24 -4.67 -12.97
N ILE A 114 -22.71 -5.89 -13.02
CA ILE A 114 -21.58 -6.29 -13.89
C ILE A 114 -22.07 -6.48 -15.33
N ILE A 115 -23.27 -7.05 -15.51
CA ILE A 115 -23.91 -7.25 -16.81
C ILE A 115 -25.28 -6.58 -16.89
N ASN A 116 -25.61 -6.03 -18.07
CA ASN A 116 -26.89 -5.33 -18.30
C ASN A 116 -27.68 -5.88 -19.50
N GLY A 117 -27.12 -6.85 -20.25
CA GLY A 117 -27.71 -7.31 -21.52
C GLY A 117 -27.78 -6.22 -22.59
N ALA A 118 -28.59 -6.45 -23.62
CA ALA A 118 -28.92 -5.47 -24.65
C ALA A 118 -30.38 -5.64 -25.08
N ASN A 119 -31.14 -4.54 -25.15
CA ASN A 119 -32.56 -4.52 -25.54
C ASN A 119 -33.46 -5.46 -24.72
N GLY A 120 -33.09 -5.71 -23.46
CA GLY A 120 -33.80 -6.64 -22.57
C GLY A 120 -33.46 -8.12 -22.80
N TYR A 121 -32.40 -8.44 -23.54
CA TYR A 121 -31.91 -9.80 -23.79
C TYR A 121 -30.48 -9.99 -23.29
N PHE A 122 -30.12 -11.21 -22.89
CA PHE A 122 -28.75 -11.57 -22.51
C PHE A 122 -27.96 -12.19 -23.66
N TYR A 123 -28.61 -12.91 -24.57
CA TYR A 123 -28.03 -13.70 -25.67
C TYR A 123 -27.05 -14.79 -25.20
N PRO A 124 -27.52 -15.81 -24.44
CA PRO A 124 -26.64 -16.75 -23.74
C PRO A 124 -25.73 -17.57 -24.65
N THR A 125 -26.17 -17.91 -25.86
CA THR A 125 -25.44 -18.76 -26.82
C THR A 125 -24.50 -17.98 -27.73
N GLN A 126 -24.57 -16.66 -27.77
CA GLN A 126 -23.65 -15.84 -28.56
C GLN A 126 -22.27 -15.83 -27.93
N ASN A 127 -21.23 -15.75 -28.78
CA ASN A 127 -19.86 -15.59 -28.31
C ASN A 127 -19.64 -14.19 -27.74
N ILE A 128 -18.83 -14.09 -26.69
CA ILE A 128 -18.47 -12.79 -26.11
C ILE A 128 -17.34 -12.15 -26.93
N THR A 129 -17.47 -10.85 -27.20
CA THR A 129 -16.41 -10.05 -27.82
C THR A 129 -15.41 -9.55 -26.78
N ARG A 130 -14.21 -9.19 -27.22
CA ARG A 130 -13.15 -8.69 -26.34
C ARG A 130 -13.55 -7.42 -25.58
N GLU A 131 -14.26 -6.49 -26.21
CA GLU A 131 -14.74 -5.27 -25.53
C GLU A 131 -15.79 -5.58 -24.44
N GLN A 132 -16.68 -6.54 -24.70
CA GLN A 132 -17.70 -6.96 -23.73
C GLN A 132 -17.07 -7.68 -22.54
N MET A 133 -16.09 -8.56 -22.82
CA MET A 133 -15.27 -9.20 -21.79
C MET A 133 -14.54 -8.16 -20.95
N SER A 134 -13.92 -7.14 -21.57
CA SER A 134 -13.24 -6.07 -20.83
C SER A 134 -14.18 -5.37 -19.85
N LYS A 135 -15.39 -5.03 -20.29
CA LYS A 135 -16.41 -4.42 -19.40
C LYS A 135 -16.79 -5.33 -18.24
N MET A 136 -17.00 -6.62 -18.51
CA MET A 136 -17.34 -7.60 -17.47
C MET A 136 -16.22 -7.77 -16.44
N ILE A 137 -14.96 -7.93 -16.90
CA ILE A 137 -13.81 -8.09 -16.00
C ILE A 137 -13.54 -6.80 -15.23
N ALA A 138 -13.52 -5.65 -15.90
CA ALA A 138 -13.29 -4.37 -15.25
C ALA A 138 -14.33 -4.10 -14.16
N LYS A 139 -15.62 -4.31 -14.44
CA LYS A 139 -16.67 -4.15 -13.43
C LYS A 139 -16.58 -5.21 -12.33
N GLY A 140 -16.39 -6.47 -12.69
CA GLY A 140 -16.38 -7.59 -11.74
C GLY A 140 -15.26 -7.48 -10.71
N PHE A 141 -14.08 -7.03 -11.15
CA PHE A 141 -12.90 -6.84 -10.30
C PHE A 141 -12.73 -5.38 -9.84
N GLY A 142 -13.68 -4.49 -10.14
CA GLY A 142 -13.65 -3.07 -9.81
C GLY A 142 -12.43 -2.32 -10.36
N LEU A 143 -11.89 -2.74 -11.50
CA LEU A 143 -10.67 -2.18 -12.08
C LEU A 143 -10.92 -0.77 -12.62
N THR A 144 -10.09 0.17 -12.18
CA THR A 144 -10.12 1.56 -12.62
C THR A 144 -8.87 1.88 -13.45
N SER A 145 -8.89 3.02 -14.13
CA SER A 145 -7.68 3.62 -14.71
C SER A 145 -7.51 5.01 -14.10
N THR A 146 -6.58 5.15 -13.16
CA THR A 146 -6.22 6.43 -12.52
C THR A 146 -5.24 7.24 -13.39
N SER A 147 -4.64 6.61 -14.39
CA SER A 147 -3.57 7.23 -15.17
C SER A 147 -4.05 7.98 -16.41
N ASN A 148 -3.34 9.06 -16.75
CA ASN A 148 -3.40 9.71 -18.07
C ASN A 148 -2.81 8.85 -19.20
N THR A 149 -2.49 7.57 -18.95
CA THR A 149 -1.91 6.64 -19.93
C THR A 149 -2.74 6.59 -21.20
N GLN A 150 -2.10 6.87 -22.33
CA GLN A 150 -2.69 6.72 -23.64
C GLN A 150 -2.67 5.24 -24.04
N LEU A 151 -3.80 4.73 -24.52
CA LEU A 151 -3.86 3.38 -25.09
C LEU A 151 -3.02 3.33 -26.38
N PRO A 152 -2.19 2.29 -26.59
CA PRO A 152 -1.45 2.11 -27.84
C PRO A 152 -2.32 1.57 -28.98
N PHE A 153 -3.58 1.21 -28.70
CA PHE A 153 -4.46 0.52 -29.64
C PHE A 153 -5.17 1.48 -30.59
N THR A 154 -4.82 1.41 -31.87
CA THR A 154 -5.37 2.26 -32.93
C THR A 154 -6.83 1.97 -33.28
N ASP A 155 -7.31 0.77 -32.96
CA ASP A 155 -8.67 0.29 -33.24
C ASP A 155 -9.64 0.44 -32.05
N VAL A 156 -9.20 1.08 -30.96
CA VAL A 156 -10.07 1.47 -29.84
C VAL A 156 -10.44 2.94 -30.01
N LYS A 157 -11.71 3.19 -30.38
CA LYS A 157 -12.21 4.55 -30.59
C LYS A 157 -12.32 5.31 -29.26
N LYS A 158 -11.65 6.46 -29.16
CA LYS A 158 -11.77 7.39 -28.03
C LYS A 158 -13.23 7.84 -27.82
N GLY A 159 -13.68 7.87 -26.58
CA GLY A 159 -15.04 8.19 -26.15
C GLY A 159 -16.05 7.03 -26.30
N ASN A 160 -15.63 5.83 -26.71
CA ASN A 160 -16.52 4.67 -26.77
C ASN A 160 -16.83 4.12 -25.36
N GLU A 161 -18.04 3.59 -25.12
CA GLU A 161 -18.44 3.04 -23.81
C GLU A 161 -17.52 1.94 -23.24
N PHE A 162 -16.79 1.22 -24.11
CA PHE A 162 -15.87 0.15 -23.71
C PHE A 162 -14.43 0.63 -23.52
N GLU A 163 -14.07 1.82 -24.02
CA GLU A 163 -12.70 2.35 -23.93
C GLU A 163 -12.20 2.39 -22.47
N PRO A 164 -12.96 2.91 -21.48
CA PRO A 164 -12.46 2.96 -20.10
C PRO A 164 -12.14 1.58 -19.55
N HIS A 165 -12.93 0.56 -19.91
CA HIS A 165 -12.74 -0.81 -19.46
C HIS A 165 -11.56 -1.50 -20.15
N ILE A 166 -11.35 -1.23 -21.43
CA ILE A 166 -10.18 -1.71 -22.17
C ILE A 166 -8.91 -1.06 -21.60
N LYS A 167 -8.96 0.25 -21.32
CA LYS A 167 -7.88 0.98 -20.67
C LYS A 167 -7.56 0.41 -19.30
N ALA A 168 -8.57 0.17 -18.45
CA ALA A 168 -8.39 -0.46 -17.15
C ALA A 168 -7.67 -1.81 -17.27
N LEU A 169 -8.07 -2.68 -18.19
CA LEU A 169 -7.38 -3.97 -18.39
C LEU A 169 -5.94 -3.81 -18.88
N PHE A 170 -5.66 -2.80 -19.72
CA PHE A 170 -4.32 -2.56 -20.25
C PHE A 170 -3.37 -2.05 -19.18
N VAL A 171 -3.75 -0.99 -18.45
CA VAL A 171 -2.89 -0.38 -17.42
C VAL A 171 -2.63 -1.32 -16.26
N ASN A 172 -3.57 -2.22 -15.97
CA ASN A 172 -3.43 -3.26 -14.95
C ASN A 172 -2.74 -4.54 -15.47
N GLY A 173 -2.12 -4.53 -16.66
CA GLY A 173 -1.38 -5.69 -17.20
C GLY A 173 -2.21 -6.91 -17.55
N ILE A 174 -3.55 -6.82 -17.50
CA ILE A 174 -4.48 -7.90 -17.86
C ILE A 174 -4.56 -8.08 -19.37
N THR A 175 -4.23 -7.09 -20.19
CA THR A 175 -4.18 -7.26 -21.65
C THR A 175 -3.02 -6.53 -22.28
N LYS A 176 -2.43 -7.14 -23.32
CA LYS A 176 -1.37 -6.54 -24.15
C LYS A 176 -1.86 -6.22 -25.57
N GLY A 177 -3.16 -6.36 -25.83
CA GLY A 177 -3.71 -6.35 -27.18
C GLY A 177 -3.51 -7.68 -27.91
N THR A 178 -3.97 -7.74 -29.16
CA THR A 178 -3.65 -8.85 -30.10
C THR A 178 -2.35 -8.59 -30.87
N SER A 179 -1.90 -7.33 -30.86
CA SER A 179 -0.57 -6.88 -31.29
C SER A 179 -0.21 -5.64 -30.45
N ALA A 180 0.99 -5.09 -30.66
CA ALA A 180 1.41 -3.86 -29.97
C ALA A 180 0.46 -2.66 -30.19
N THR A 181 -0.25 -2.61 -31.32
CA THR A 181 -1.08 -1.46 -31.72
C THR A 181 -2.53 -1.82 -32.02
N THR A 182 -2.95 -3.05 -31.75
CA THR A 182 -4.30 -3.55 -32.05
C THR A 182 -4.88 -4.32 -30.86
N PHE A 183 -6.12 -3.98 -30.47
CA PHE A 183 -6.84 -4.68 -29.41
C PHE A 183 -7.82 -5.73 -29.94
N GLY A 184 -8.47 -5.49 -31.07
CA GLY A 184 -9.55 -6.28 -31.66
C GLY A 184 -10.87 -6.24 -30.87
N PRO A 185 -11.51 -5.08 -30.63
CA PRO A 185 -12.70 -4.96 -29.76
C PRO A 185 -13.84 -5.92 -30.09
N LYS A 186 -14.09 -6.17 -31.39
CA LYS A 186 -15.18 -7.02 -31.89
C LYS A 186 -14.81 -8.50 -32.06
N SER A 187 -13.54 -8.86 -31.86
CA SER A 187 -13.09 -10.25 -31.99
C SER A 187 -13.64 -11.10 -30.85
N ASN A 188 -14.01 -12.35 -31.16
CA ASN A 188 -14.46 -13.30 -30.14
C ASN A 188 -13.31 -13.75 -29.24
N VAL A 189 -13.62 -13.99 -27.96
CA VAL A 189 -12.66 -14.47 -26.96
C VAL A 189 -12.63 -16.00 -26.94
N LYS A 190 -11.43 -16.58 -26.92
CA LYS A 190 -11.25 -18.04 -26.74
C LYS A 190 -11.47 -18.44 -25.27
N ARG A 191 -11.88 -19.68 -25.03
CA ARG A 191 -12.02 -20.23 -23.67
C ARG A 191 -10.73 -20.11 -22.85
N SER A 192 -9.58 -20.41 -23.45
CA SER A 192 -8.27 -20.31 -22.79
C SER A 192 -7.88 -18.87 -22.45
N GLN A 193 -8.17 -17.94 -23.36
CA GLN A 193 -7.92 -16.52 -23.16
C GLN A 193 -8.74 -15.98 -21.98
N LEU A 194 -10.03 -16.33 -21.89
CA LEU A 194 -10.85 -15.88 -20.77
C LEU A 194 -10.27 -16.38 -19.43
N ALA A 195 -9.85 -17.64 -19.35
CA ALA A 195 -9.22 -18.19 -18.15
C ALA A 195 -7.98 -17.37 -17.72
N ALA A 196 -7.08 -17.06 -18.65
CA ALA A 196 -5.91 -16.23 -18.38
C ALA A 196 -6.28 -14.80 -17.94
N PHE A 197 -7.28 -14.19 -18.59
CA PHE A 197 -7.73 -12.84 -18.23
C PHE A 197 -8.32 -12.77 -16.82
N VAL A 198 -9.19 -13.71 -16.45
CA VAL A 198 -9.82 -13.68 -15.12
C VAL A 198 -8.84 -14.06 -14.01
N VAL A 199 -7.89 -14.96 -14.26
CA VAL A 199 -6.83 -15.27 -13.29
C VAL A 199 -5.90 -14.08 -13.08
N ARG A 200 -5.50 -13.37 -14.15
CA ARG A 200 -4.73 -12.13 -13.99
C ARG A 200 -5.51 -11.06 -13.24
N ALA A 201 -6.78 -10.87 -13.56
CA ALA A 201 -7.62 -9.92 -12.86
C ALA A 201 -7.82 -10.29 -11.38
N GLU A 202 -7.95 -11.59 -11.06
CA GLU A 202 -8.07 -12.06 -9.69
C GLU A 202 -6.78 -11.87 -8.89
N LYS A 203 -5.60 -11.99 -9.51
CA LYS A 203 -4.31 -11.71 -8.84
C LYS A 203 -4.17 -10.26 -8.41
N LEU A 204 -4.96 -9.35 -8.98
CA LEU A 204 -5.05 -7.95 -8.58
C LEU A 204 -6.12 -7.71 -7.51
N LEU A 205 -6.87 -8.73 -7.10
CA LEU A 205 -7.63 -8.68 -5.86
C LEU A 205 -6.70 -8.96 -4.70
N GLY A 206 -6.90 -8.29 -3.58
CA GLY A 206 -5.91 -8.21 -2.53
C GLY A 206 -5.12 -6.92 -2.71
N ASN A 207 -4.13 -6.95 -3.59
CA ASN A 207 -3.01 -6.02 -3.47
C ASN A 207 -3.06 -4.86 -4.47
N ALA A 208 -2.37 -3.76 -4.13
CA ALA A 208 -1.99 -2.71 -5.06
C ALA A 208 -0.47 -2.67 -5.17
N THR A 209 0.08 -2.40 -6.36
CA THR A 209 1.52 -2.26 -6.55
C THR A 209 1.84 -0.88 -7.11
N VAL A 210 2.76 -0.20 -6.45
CA VAL A 210 3.37 1.06 -6.89
C VAL A 210 4.72 0.71 -7.52
N TYR A 211 5.08 1.37 -8.61
CA TYR A 211 6.36 1.14 -9.31
C TYR A 211 7.15 2.43 -9.39
N ALA A 212 8.46 2.41 -9.13
CA ALA A 212 9.34 3.57 -9.20
C ALA A 212 9.25 4.29 -10.56
N SER A 213 9.17 3.49 -11.63
CA SER A 213 8.99 3.99 -13.02
C SER A 213 7.75 4.86 -13.25
N GLN A 214 6.72 4.78 -12.40
CA GLN A 214 5.53 5.65 -12.48
C GLN A 214 5.90 7.12 -12.24
N PHE A 215 6.93 7.37 -11.43
CA PHE A 215 7.39 8.70 -11.04
C PHE A 215 8.76 9.06 -11.62
N LYS A 216 9.25 8.26 -12.57
CA LYS A 216 10.59 8.38 -13.17
C LYS A 216 11.72 8.28 -12.13
N GLN A 217 11.52 7.42 -11.15
CA GLN A 217 12.51 7.09 -10.12
C GLN A 217 13.12 5.72 -10.43
N ASP A 218 14.33 5.49 -9.93
CA ASP A 218 15.01 4.20 -10.05
C ASP A 218 14.56 3.27 -8.91
N TYR A 219 14.47 3.82 -7.69
CA TYR A 219 14.05 3.10 -6.49
C TYR A 219 12.96 3.86 -5.73
N ILE A 220 12.17 3.12 -4.96
CA ILE A 220 11.19 3.62 -4.01
C ILE A 220 11.27 2.83 -2.70
N PHE A 221 10.95 3.50 -1.60
CA PHE A 221 10.61 2.87 -0.31
C PHE A 221 9.29 3.44 0.22
N ALA A 222 8.70 2.79 1.22
CA ALA A 222 7.42 3.16 1.79
C ALA A 222 7.53 3.39 3.29
N SER A 223 6.76 4.36 3.80
CA SER A 223 6.51 4.57 5.22
C SER A 223 5.00 4.73 5.46
N TYR A 224 4.55 4.41 6.68
CA TYR A 224 3.21 4.78 7.11
C TYR A 224 3.13 6.30 7.31
N GLY A 225 1.98 6.87 6.99
CA GLY A 225 1.73 8.30 7.21
C GLY A 225 0.69 8.57 8.30
N GLY A 226 0.71 9.77 8.88
CA GLY A 226 -0.24 10.23 9.89
C GLY A 226 0.09 9.79 11.32
N LEU A 227 -0.79 10.13 12.26
CA LEU A 227 -0.67 9.71 13.65
C LEU A 227 -1.11 8.25 13.78
N GLU A 228 -0.17 7.35 14.04
CA GLU A 228 -0.55 5.98 14.38
C GLU A 228 -1.20 5.95 15.77
N PRO A 229 -2.47 5.54 15.86
CA PRO A 229 -2.70 4.22 16.46
C PRO A 229 -3.99 3.53 15.94
N ALA A 230 -3.87 2.35 15.32
CA ALA A 230 -4.81 1.20 15.41
C ALA A 230 -4.67 0.23 14.23
N GLU A 231 -3.90 -0.85 14.43
CA GLU A 231 -3.90 -2.08 13.62
C GLU A 231 -3.77 -1.84 12.10
N ASP A 232 -2.62 -2.20 11.55
CA ASP A 232 -2.27 -2.13 10.14
C ASP A 232 -3.47 -2.46 9.22
N ILE A 233 -4.00 -1.44 8.53
CA ILE A 233 -5.09 -1.61 7.56
C ILE A 233 -4.57 -2.36 6.33
N PHE A 234 -3.28 -2.17 6.05
CA PHE A 234 -2.50 -2.77 4.99
C PHE A 234 -1.05 -2.91 5.44
N THR A 235 -0.26 -3.67 4.70
CA THR A 235 1.19 -3.86 4.92
C THR A 235 1.91 -4.02 3.58
N TRP A 236 3.23 -3.99 3.57
CA TRP A 236 4.09 -4.35 2.44
C TRP A 236 5.26 -5.20 2.93
N ASN A 237 6.21 -5.54 2.04
CA ASN A 237 7.44 -6.18 2.50
C ASN A 237 8.37 -5.10 3.08
N GLU A 238 8.35 -4.94 4.40
CA GLU A 238 9.15 -3.95 5.12
C GLU A 238 10.66 -4.31 5.17
N GLU A 239 11.04 -5.55 4.82
CA GLU A 239 12.45 -5.96 4.77
C GLU A 239 13.16 -5.52 3.47
N GLU A 240 12.42 -5.06 2.47
CA GLU A 240 12.97 -4.62 1.20
C GLU A 240 13.13 -3.10 1.17
N ASP A 241 14.35 -2.64 1.47
CA ASP A 241 14.75 -1.26 1.26
C ASP A 241 15.09 -1.00 -0.21
N MET A 242 14.71 0.19 -0.72
CA MET A 242 15.03 0.68 -2.06
C MET A 242 14.69 -0.31 -3.20
N THR A 243 13.41 -0.44 -3.50
CA THR A 243 12.89 -1.39 -4.50
C THR A 243 12.43 -0.70 -5.77
N GLU A 244 12.34 -1.44 -6.88
CA GLU A 244 11.67 -0.92 -8.10
C GLU A 244 10.14 -0.90 -7.96
N SER A 245 9.58 -1.61 -6.97
CA SER A 245 8.14 -1.72 -6.77
C SER A 245 7.74 -2.15 -5.36
N ILE A 246 6.68 -1.54 -4.83
CA ILE A 246 6.13 -1.85 -3.51
C ILE A 246 4.73 -2.43 -3.69
N THR A 247 4.47 -3.60 -3.09
CA THR A 247 3.16 -4.27 -3.14
C THR A 247 2.44 -4.17 -1.80
N ILE A 248 1.42 -3.32 -1.78
CA ILE A 248 0.52 -3.08 -0.67
C ILE A 248 -0.48 -4.22 -0.58
N THR A 249 -0.49 -4.91 0.55
CA THR A 249 -1.35 -6.05 0.87
C THR A 249 -2.39 -5.64 1.92
N PRO A 250 -3.69 -5.91 1.72
CA PRO A 250 -4.71 -5.52 2.67
C PRO A 250 -4.74 -6.48 3.87
N ILE A 251 -5.01 -5.92 5.05
CA ILE A 251 -5.19 -6.69 6.29
C ILE A 251 -6.65 -6.66 6.73
N LYS A 252 -7.27 -5.46 6.75
CA LYS A 252 -8.68 -5.27 7.12
C LYS A 252 -9.30 -4.08 6.39
N GLU A 253 -10.63 -3.99 6.40
CA GLU A 253 -11.32 -2.83 5.81
C GLU A 253 -10.99 -1.55 6.57
N GLY A 254 -10.72 -0.46 5.83
CA GLY A 254 -10.32 0.80 6.42
C GLY A 254 -9.76 1.77 5.38
N THR A 255 -9.31 2.94 5.84
CA THR A 255 -8.49 3.85 5.07
C THR A 255 -7.30 4.26 5.92
N GLY A 256 -6.10 4.05 5.41
CA GLY A 256 -4.86 4.50 6.02
C GLY A 256 -4.08 5.43 5.09
N LYS A 257 -2.95 5.93 5.57
CA LYS A 257 -2.07 6.84 4.82
C LYS A 257 -0.74 6.14 4.55
N LEU A 258 -0.21 6.36 3.36
CA LEU A 258 1.02 5.77 2.87
C LEU A 258 1.84 6.88 2.22
N VAL A 259 3.12 6.94 2.56
CA VAL A 259 4.09 7.77 1.87
C VAL A 259 5.00 6.86 1.06
N ILE A 260 5.23 7.22 -0.19
CA ILE A 260 6.19 6.58 -1.08
C ILE A 260 7.28 7.59 -1.37
N THR A 261 8.50 7.30 -0.93
CA THR A 261 9.65 8.14 -1.21
C THR A 261 10.44 7.53 -2.36
N GLY A 262 10.69 8.33 -3.40
CA GLY A 262 11.40 7.91 -4.59
C GLY A 262 12.77 8.58 -4.73
N LEU A 263 13.74 7.82 -5.26
CA LEU A 263 15.11 8.25 -5.47
C LEU A 263 15.62 7.87 -6.88
N THR A 264 16.60 8.63 -7.36
CA THR A 264 17.36 8.32 -8.58
C THR A 264 18.83 8.08 -8.24
N ASP A 265 19.50 7.17 -8.95
CA ASP A 265 20.94 6.88 -8.73
C ASP A 265 21.85 8.10 -8.92
N ASP A 266 21.41 9.07 -9.73
CA ASP A 266 22.19 10.23 -10.13
C ASP A 266 21.91 11.50 -9.29
N SER A 267 21.05 11.41 -8.25
CA SER A 267 20.68 12.56 -7.41
C SER A 267 20.49 12.19 -5.95
N GLU A 268 20.84 13.12 -5.06
CA GLU A 268 20.47 13.07 -3.63
C GLU A 268 19.05 13.63 -3.39
N ASP A 269 18.41 14.18 -4.42
CA ASP A 269 17.04 14.66 -4.34
C ASP A 269 16.06 13.48 -4.26
N PHE A 270 15.22 13.47 -3.23
CA PHE A 270 14.08 12.56 -3.12
C PHE A 270 12.78 13.27 -3.47
N ILE A 271 11.77 12.48 -3.81
CA ILE A 271 10.39 12.96 -3.94
C ILE A 271 9.47 12.13 -3.05
N ASP A 272 8.53 12.79 -2.39
CA ASP A 272 7.49 12.11 -1.62
C ASP A 272 6.16 12.12 -2.39
N ILE A 273 5.53 10.96 -2.45
CA ILE A 273 4.21 10.75 -3.03
C ILE A 273 3.27 10.26 -1.94
N PHE A 274 2.19 11.00 -1.74
CA PHE A 274 1.24 10.78 -0.65
C PHE A 274 0.00 10.05 -1.14
N TYR A 275 -0.36 8.97 -0.46
CA TYR A 275 -1.53 8.15 -0.78
C TYR A 275 -2.48 8.01 0.40
N LEU A 276 -3.78 8.07 0.12
CA LEU A 276 -4.77 7.36 0.90
C LEU A 276 -4.92 5.93 0.36
N VAL A 277 -4.79 4.97 1.27
CA VAL A 277 -4.93 3.54 0.98
C VAL A 277 -6.30 3.08 1.45
N HIS A 278 -7.21 2.85 0.51
CA HIS A 278 -8.53 2.31 0.85
C HIS A 278 -8.53 0.80 0.71
N VAL A 279 -8.91 0.12 1.79
CA VAL A 279 -9.14 -1.33 1.79
C VAL A 279 -10.63 -1.58 1.94
N LYS A 280 -11.23 -2.24 0.95
CA LYS A 280 -12.67 -2.56 0.92
C LYS A 280 -12.90 -4.03 0.66
N ASN A 281 -13.94 -4.60 1.27
CA ASN A 281 -14.40 -5.94 0.98
C ASN A 281 -15.23 -5.95 -0.31
N VAL A 282 -14.70 -6.62 -1.34
CA VAL A 282 -15.36 -6.84 -2.61
C VAL A 282 -15.64 -8.33 -2.74
N ASN A 283 -16.90 -8.73 -2.46
CA ASN A 283 -17.39 -10.11 -2.58
C ASN A 283 -16.58 -11.12 -1.74
N GLY A 284 -16.29 -10.79 -0.48
CA GLY A 284 -15.59 -11.66 0.46
C GLY A 284 -14.07 -11.67 0.29
N LYS A 285 -13.50 -10.71 -0.46
CA LYS A 285 -12.06 -10.49 -0.57
C LYS A 285 -11.76 -9.02 -0.34
N LEU A 286 -10.72 -8.73 0.44
CA LEU A 286 -10.22 -7.37 0.60
C LEU A 286 -9.54 -6.92 -0.70
N LYS A 287 -9.70 -5.65 -1.01
CA LYS A 287 -9.11 -5.00 -2.17
C LYS A 287 -8.54 -3.65 -1.75
N VAL A 288 -7.27 -3.45 -2.07
CA VAL A 288 -6.60 -2.15 -1.98
C VAL A 288 -6.92 -1.27 -3.20
N THR A 289 -7.18 0.01 -2.98
CA THR A 289 -7.11 1.06 -3.99
C THR A 289 -6.34 2.24 -3.43
N LEU A 290 -5.47 2.83 -4.26
CA LEU A 290 -4.65 3.98 -3.90
C LEU A 290 -5.25 5.26 -4.50
N GLU A 291 -5.39 6.29 -3.67
CA GLU A 291 -5.76 7.65 -4.05
C GLU A 291 -4.56 8.57 -3.77
N GLU A 292 -3.94 9.10 -4.82
CA GLU A 292 -2.86 10.08 -4.66
C GLU A 292 -3.45 11.42 -4.19
N VAL A 293 -2.87 11.99 -3.14
CA VAL A 293 -3.36 13.20 -2.49
C VAL A 293 -2.25 14.23 -2.32
N LYS A 294 -2.64 15.47 -2.01
CA LYS A 294 -1.69 16.45 -1.46
C LYS A 294 -1.61 16.25 0.04
N GLU A 295 -0.40 16.26 0.59
CA GLU A 295 -0.18 16.13 2.03
C GLU A 295 -1.01 17.14 2.83
N ASP A 296 -0.92 18.42 2.45
CA ASP A 296 -1.59 19.56 3.11
C ASP A 296 -3.09 19.38 3.36
N ASP A 297 -3.77 18.64 2.49
CA ASP A 297 -5.22 18.42 2.56
C ASP A 297 -5.61 17.40 3.66
N TYR A 298 -4.64 16.63 4.16
CA TYR A 298 -4.86 15.50 5.07
C TYR A 298 -3.93 15.50 6.30
N ILE A 299 -3.27 16.62 6.59
CA ILE A 299 -2.42 16.75 7.79
C ILE A 299 -3.23 16.53 9.08
N GLU A 300 -2.67 15.74 9.97
CA GLU A 300 -3.10 15.58 11.35
C GLU A 300 -2.20 16.41 12.26
N ASN A 301 -2.78 17.11 13.24
CA ASN A 301 -1.99 17.88 14.19
C ASN A 301 -1.60 16.98 15.36
N LEU A 302 -0.30 16.81 15.60
CA LEU A 302 0.22 16.27 16.85
C LEU A 302 0.29 17.42 17.86
N PRO A 303 -0.55 17.44 18.90
CA PRO A 303 -0.41 18.44 19.94
C PRO A 303 0.89 18.22 20.71
N LEU A 304 1.63 19.30 20.95
CA LEU A 304 2.78 19.30 21.84
C LEU A 304 2.30 19.09 23.28
N ASP A 305 2.78 18.03 23.94
CA ASP A 305 2.55 17.78 25.35
C ASP A 305 3.50 18.65 26.20
N LEU A 306 2.95 19.64 26.90
CA LEU A 306 3.72 20.54 27.74
C LEU A 306 4.10 19.91 29.08
N SER A 307 3.44 18.81 29.49
CA SER A 307 3.81 18.09 30.71
C SER A 307 5.12 17.32 30.56
N GLU A 308 5.45 16.92 29.33
CA GLU A 308 6.73 16.29 28.97
C GLU A 308 7.79 17.34 28.59
N SER A 309 7.39 18.58 28.32
CA SER A 309 8.33 19.66 28.01
C SER A 309 9.18 20.06 29.23
N LYS A 310 10.45 20.40 29.01
CA LYS A 310 11.40 20.88 30.05
C LYS A 310 11.11 22.32 30.52
N LEU A 311 9.84 22.74 30.54
CA LEU A 311 9.44 24.06 31.04
C LEU A 311 9.62 24.15 32.58
N PRO A 312 10.07 25.30 33.12
CA PRO A 312 10.31 25.46 34.55
C PRO A 312 9.03 25.53 35.41
N PHE A 313 7.86 25.67 34.77
CA PHE A 313 6.55 25.71 35.39
C PHE A 313 5.48 25.21 34.41
N MET A 314 4.34 24.76 34.94
CA MET A 314 3.18 24.43 34.11
C MET A 314 2.40 25.70 33.74
N PRO A 315 2.23 26.01 32.44
CA PRO A 315 1.57 27.24 32.02
C PRO A 315 0.07 27.22 32.34
N THR A 316 -0.46 28.40 32.66
CA THR A 316 -1.90 28.69 32.74
C THR A 316 -2.36 29.58 31.59
N GLU A 317 -1.43 30.22 30.88
CA GLU A 317 -1.68 31.04 29.69
C GLU A 317 -0.55 30.83 28.67
N VAL A 318 -0.94 30.80 27.39
CA VAL A 318 -0.02 30.72 26.25
C VAL A 318 -0.41 31.79 25.23
N THR A 319 0.59 32.54 24.76
CA THR A 319 0.41 33.45 23.62
C THR A 319 1.43 33.13 22.54
N VAL A 320 1.00 33.25 21.28
CA VAL A 320 1.81 32.92 20.10
C VAL A 320 1.96 34.16 19.23
N GLN A 321 3.17 34.42 18.75
CA GLN A 321 3.50 35.48 17.80
C GLN A 321 4.21 34.88 16.60
N ASN A 322 4.00 35.43 15.40
CA ASN A 322 4.77 35.05 14.22
C ASN A 322 6.21 35.57 14.30
N ALA A 323 7.06 35.18 13.34
CA ALA A 323 8.45 35.61 13.26
C ALA A 323 8.67 37.15 13.20
N ASN A 324 7.65 37.94 12.90
CA ASN A 324 7.71 39.41 12.91
C ASN A 324 7.22 40.03 14.23
N GLY A 325 6.94 39.21 15.25
CA GLY A 325 6.42 39.66 16.55
C GLY A 325 4.95 40.05 16.53
N GLN A 326 4.20 39.73 15.47
CA GLN A 326 2.76 40.00 15.42
C GLN A 326 1.99 38.88 16.12
N PRO A 327 1.03 39.19 17.00
CA PRO A 327 0.19 38.18 17.64
C PRO A 327 -0.53 37.32 16.62
N LEU A 328 -0.43 36.00 16.79
CA LEU A 328 -1.21 35.03 16.02
C LEU A 328 -2.65 35.02 16.55
N ALA A 329 -3.63 35.02 15.65
CA ALA A 329 -5.03 34.99 16.06
C ALA A 329 -5.37 33.65 16.75
N SER A 330 -6.24 33.68 17.76
CA SER A 330 -6.55 32.52 18.60
C SER A 330 -7.24 31.36 17.89
N ASN A 331 -7.65 31.53 16.62
CA ASN A 331 -8.19 30.45 15.80
C ASN A 331 -7.09 29.64 15.07
N PHE A 332 -5.82 30.05 15.16
CA PHE A 332 -4.68 29.36 14.54
C PHE A 332 -3.83 28.58 15.54
N TYR A 333 -4.14 28.65 16.83
CA TYR A 333 -3.52 27.82 17.85
C TYR A 333 -4.53 27.49 18.95
N ASN A 334 -4.31 26.39 19.64
CA ASN A 334 -5.14 25.94 20.75
C ASN A 334 -4.25 25.53 21.92
N PHE A 335 -4.42 26.16 23.07
CA PHE A 335 -3.83 25.72 24.33
C PHE A 335 -4.93 25.10 25.19
N ASN A 336 -4.82 23.80 25.42
CA ASN A 336 -5.72 23.07 26.31
C ASN A 336 -5.07 22.98 27.69
N GLN A 337 -5.52 23.82 28.61
CA GLN A 337 -4.97 23.86 29.97
C GLN A 337 -5.26 22.57 30.76
N GLN A 338 -6.34 21.85 30.47
CA GLN A 338 -6.67 20.62 31.19
C GLN A 338 -5.71 19.49 30.81
N ASP A 339 -5.46 19.33 29.52
CA ASP A 339 -4.61 18.27 28.98
C ASP A 339 -3.14 18.72 28.85
N GLN A 340 -2.84 19.99 29.16
CA GLN A 340 -1.52 20.62 29.02
C GLN A 340 -0.94 20.48 27.61
N THR A 341 -1.77 20.59 26.57
CA THR A 341 -1.32 20.48 25.18
C THR A 341 -1.38 21.80 24.42
N LEU A 342 -0.42 22.04 23.53
CA LEU A 342 -0.43 23.14 22.57
C LEU A 342 -0.49 22.61 21.13
N SER A 343 -1.36 23.17 20.30
CA SER A 343 -1.36 22.94 18.86
C SER A 343 -1.29 24.27 18.12
N ILE A 344 -0.54 24.33 17.02
CA ILE A 344 -0.50 25.45 16.08
C ILE A 344 -0.87 24.91 14.70
N SER A 345 -1.88 25.50 14.07
CA SER A 345 -2.51 24.93 12.87
C SER A 345 -1.87 25.35 11.54
N GLN A 346 -0.72 26.00 11.60
CA GLN A 346 0.00 26.49 10.42
C GLN A 346 1.50 26.26 10.60
N ASN A 347 2.14 25.79 9.53
CA ASN A 347 3.58 25.63 9.51
C ASN A 347 4.25 27.00 9.54
N GLY A 348 5.41 27.06 10.17
CA GLY A 348 6.22 28.25 10.27
C GLY A 348 6.87 28.41 11.64
N GLN A 349 7.57 29.53 11.76
CA GLN A 349 8.33 29.90 12.94
C GLN A 349 7.57 30.89 13.81
N TYR A 350 7.55 30.62 15.11
CA TYR A 350 6.79 31.40 16.09
C TYR A 350 7.63 31.71 17.33
N ILE A 351 7.23 32.76 18.04
CA ILE A 351 7.65 33.03 19.41
C ILE A 351 6.46 32.70 20.31
N VAL A 352 6.65 31.75 21.23
CA VAL A 352 5.64 31.30 22.18
C VAL A 352 6.00 31.84 23.56
N THR A 353 5.06 32.48 24.22
CA THR A 353 5.20 32.93 25.62
C THR A 353 4.30 32.11 26.50
N PHE A 354 4.90 31.34 27.40
CA PHE A 354 4.25 30.57 28.46
C PHE A 354 4.21 31.41 29.74
N SER A 355 3.10 31.37 30.46
CA SER A 355 2.90 32.12 31.71
C SER A 355 2.07 31.30 32.70
N ASP A 356 2.41 31.34 33.99
CA ASP A 356 1.56 30.82 35.08
C ASP A 356 0.80 31.92 35.84
N GLY A 357 1.00 33.18 35.43
CA GLY A 357 0.48 34.39 36.09
C GLY A 357 1.48 35.07 37.04
N THR A 358 2.57 34.39 37.40
CA THR A 358 3.65 34.90 38.23
C THR A 358 4.99 34.95 37.51
N GLN A 359 5.25 33.94 36.67
CA GLN A 359 6.46 33.77 35.88
C GLN A 359 6.09 33.71 34.40
N GLN A 360 7.05 34.06 33.53
CA GLN A 360 6.93 33.95 32.09
C GLN A 360 8.20 33.35 31.49
N GLN A 361 8.02 32.47 30.51
CA GLN A 361 9.10 31.90 29.71
C GLN A 361 8.79 32.12 28.23
N LYS A 362 9.73 32.71 27.51
CA LYS A 362 9.66 32.82 26.04
C LYS A 362 10.48 31.74 25.39
N MET A 363 9.92 31.11 24.37
CA MET A 363 10.58 30.08 23.56
C MET A 363 10.31 30.34 22.09
N ALA A 364 11.17 29.82 21.24
CA ALA A 364 10.92 29.71 19.82
C ALA A 364 10.17 28.40 19.59
N ALA A 365 9.28 28.40 18.60
CA ALA A 365 8.63 27.20 18.12
C ALA A 365 8.84 27.10 16.60
N ASP A 366 9.26 25.93 16.14
CA ASP A 366 9.23 25.60 14.72
C ASP A 366 8.10 24.59 14.48
N VAL A 367 7.15 24.97 13.62
CA VAL A 367 5.98 24.15 13.30
C VAL A 367 6.13 23.67 11.88
N TYR A 368 6.21 22.36 11.70
CA TYR A 368 6.46 21.73 10.41
C TYR A 368 5.54 20.53 10.22
N SER A 369 5.43 20.09 8.97
CA SER A 369 4.73 18.87 8.62
C SER A 369 5.73 17.88 8.04
N TYR A 370 5.57 16.62 8.42
CA TYR A 370 6.28 15.50 7.84
C TYR A 370 5.34 14.29 7.85
N ASP A 371 5.27 13.54 6.75
CA ASP A 371 4.46 12.33 6.61
C ASP A 371 3.01 12.48 7.12
N PHE A 372 2.32 13.56 6.73
CA PHE A 372 0.96 13.92 7.16
C PHE A 372 0.80 14.31 8.64
N VAL A 373 1.89 14.45 9.40
CA VAL A 373 1.84 14.86 10.80
C VAL A 373 2.42 16.26 10.92
N ARG A 374 1.68 17.17 11.58
CA ARG A 374 2.19 18.47 11.98
C ARG A 374 2.68 18.42 13.42
N SER A 375 3.95 18.74 13.61
CA SER A 375 4.65 18.74 14.89
C SER A 375 5.12 20.14 15.29
N ILE A 376 5.51 20.29 16.55
CA ILE A 376 6.03 21.54 17.11
C ILE A 376 7.30 21.23 17.89
N ASP A 377 8.43 21.77 17.46
CA ASP A 377 9.67 21.71 18.23
C ASP A 377 9.85 23.03 18.99
N LEU A 378 10.17 22.92 20.29
CA LEU A 378 10.43 24.08 21.14
C LEU A 378 11.91 24.32 21.36
N TYR A 379 12.33 25.56 21.16
CA TYR A 379 13.71 25.99 21.30
C TYR A 379 13.85 27.07 22.38
N HIS A 380 14.92 26.97 23.17
CA HIS A 380 15.35 28.00 24.10
C HIS A 380 15.89 29.22 23.34
N LEU A 381 15.20 30.36 23.44
CA LEU A 381 15.62 31.63 22.84
C LEU A 381 16.71 32.29 23.70
N THR A 382 17.98 32.09 23.33
CA THR A 382 19.13 32.67 24.03
C THR A 382 20.36 32.75 23.13
N ASP A 383 21.21 33.74 23.36
CA ASP A 383 22.53 33.85 22.71
C ASP A 383 23.59 32.97 23.40
N GLU A 384 23.29 32.47 24.60
CA GLU A 384 24.11 31.51 25.35
C GLU A 384 23.19 30.60 26.16
N LEU A 385 23.24 29.29 25.90
CA LEU A 385 22.52 28.29 26.68
C LEU A 385 23.38 27.86 27.85
N ILE A 386 22.84 27.93 29.06
CA ILE A 386 23.50 27.52 30.29
C ILE A 386 22.68 26.40 30.91
N LEU A 387 23.28 25.21 31.00
CA LEU A 387 22.66 24.04 31.62
C LEU A 387 23.31 23.76 32.97
N THR A 388 22.47 23.66 33.99
CA THR A 388 22.90 23.38 35.37
C THR A 388 22.94 21.88 35.65
N ALA A 389 23.55 21.48 36.76
CA ALA A 389 23.56 20.08 37.20
C ALA A 389 22.16 19.50 37.49
N GLN A 390 21.10 20.33 37.55
CA GLN A 390 19.72 19.85 37.69
C GLN A 390 19.07 19.50 36.34
N GLU A 391 19.60 20.07 35.26
CA GLU A 391 19.14 19.87 33.88
C GLU A 391 20.02 18.88 33.12
N LEU A 392 21.09 18.41 33.77
CA LEU A 392 22.06 17.46 33.24
C LEU A 392 22.02 16.16 34.06
N PRO A 393 22.39 15.02 33.47
CA PRO A 393 22.37 13.73 34.15
C PRO A 393 23.33 13.68 35.36
N PHE A 394 24.38 14.50 35.35
CA PHE A 394 25.34 14.67 36.44
C PHE A 394 26.02 16.04 36.34
N GLU A 395 26.75 16.45 37.39
CA GLU A 395 27.56 17.68 37.38
C GLU A 395 28.76 17.51 36.41
N PRO A 396 28.83 18.28 35.31
CA PRO A 396 29.87 18.10 34.31
C PRO A 396 31.20 18.71 34.78
N THR A 397 32.30 18.06 34.40
CA THR A 397 33.68 18.56 34.63
C THR A 397 34.45 18.78 33.33
N HIS A 398 34.04 18.08 32.28
CA HIS A 398 34.63 18.18 30.95
C HIS A 398 33.54 18.13 29.89
N VAL A 399 33.78 18.80 28.77
CA VAL A 399 32.97 18.71 27.57
C VAL A 399 33.89 18.61 26.35
N ALA A 400 33.60 17.64 25.51
CA ALA A 400 34.22 17.48 24.19
C ALA A 400 33.15 17.60 23.12
N LEU A 401 33.49 18.24 21.99
CA LEU A 401 32.65 18.26 20.80
C LEU A 401 33.00 17.03 19.97
N GLU A 402 32.02 16.19 19.67
CA GLU A 402 32.23 15.11 18.70
C GLU A 402 32.07 15.66 17.29
N SER A 403 33.08 15.41 16.45
CA SER A 403 33.07 15.80 15.04
C SER A 403 32.79 14.58 14.20
N PHE A 404 31.59 14.51 13.62
CA PHE A 404 31.21 13.49 12.65
C PHE A 404 31.61 13.86 11.21
N GLY A 405 32.65 14.68 11.04
CA GLY A 405 33.09 15.17 9.73
C GLY A 405 32.31 16.37 9.19
N PHE A 406 31.35 16.89 9.96
CA PHE A 406 30.64 18.14 9.68
C PHE A 406 31.43 19.32 10.27
N GLU A 407 32.31 19.92 9.46
CA GLU A 407 32.96 21.17 9.81
C GLU A 407 32.36 22.36 9.03
N PRO A 408 32.19 23.53 9.67
CA PRO A 408 32.54 23.84 11.06
C PRO A 408 31.47 23.40 12.07
N VAL A 409 31.89 22.95 13.25
CA VAL A 409 31.01 22.65 14.39
C VAL A 409 30.19 23.91 14.75
N PRO A 410 28.84 23.83 14.77
CA PRO A 410 27.98 25.01 14.80
C PRO A 410 27.93 25.71 16.16
N VAL A 411 28.49 25.11 17.22
CA VAL A 411 28.51 25.66 18.57
C VAL A 411 29.92 25.71 19.18
N LYS A 412 30.02 26.38 20.32
CA LYS A 412 31.13 26.27 21.27
C LYS A 412 30.56 25.84 22.62
N ALA A 413 31.17 24.85 23.25
CA ALA A 413 30.79 24.40 24.58
C ALA A 413 31.96 24.53 25.57
N THR A 414 31.69 24.97 26.79
CA THR A 414 32.68 25.07 27.88
C THR A 414 32.04 24.79 29.24
N ILE A 415 32.80 24.24 30.18
CA ILE A 415 32.38 24.11 31.58
C ILE A 415 32.91 25.28 32.39
N LEU A 416 32.02 26.00 33.07
CA LEU A 416 32.34 27.09 33.99
C LEU A 416 31.56 26.88 35.30
N ASP A 417 32.25 26.88 36.43
CA ASP A 417 31.63 26.72 37.77
C ASP A 417 30.65 25.54 37.89
N GLY A 418 30.95 24.41 37.21
CA GLY A 418 30.11 23.20 37.22
C GLY A 418 28.86 23.28 36.33
N GLN A 419 28.75 24.31 35.48
CA GLN A 419 27.68 24.49 34.51
C GLN A 419 28.21 24.35 33.08
N LEU A 420 27.36 23.85 32.19
CA LEU A 420 27.67 23.75 30.77
C LEU A 420 27.18 25.00 30.04
N HIS A 421 28.10 25.73 29.43
CA HIS A 421 27.83 26.93 28.64
C HIS A 421 27.99 26.63 27.15
N ILE A 422 26.96 26.92 26.36
CA ILE A 422 26.91 26.67 24.93
C ILE A 422 26.61 27.98 24.20
N THR A 423 27.48 28.36 23.25
CA THR A 423 27.34 29.58 22.43
C THR A 423 27.24 29.20 20.96
N PRO A 424 26.31 29.77 20.18
CA PRO A 424 26.15 29.43 18.78
C PRO A 424 27.22 30.13 17.93
N LYS A 425 27.62 29.49 16.83
CA LYS A 425 28.52 30.04 15.80
C LYS A 425 27.86 30.06 14.43
N ALA A 426 27.08 29.03 14.12
CA ALA A 426 26.33 28.84 12.90
C ALA A 426 25.04 28.08 13.22
N GLU A 427 24.11 28.01 12.28
CA GLU A 427 22.99 27.07 12.40
C GLU A 427 23.49 25.65 12.11
N GLY A 428 22.91 24.65 12.78
CA GLY A 428 23.23 23.24 12.57
C GLY A 428 23.25 22.43 13.87
N LEU A 429 23.62 21.15 13.70
CA LEU A 429 23.64 20.13 14.73
C LEU A 429 25.03 19.95 15.34
N ALA A 430 25.10 19.68 16.64
CA ALA A 430 26.32 19.36 17.36
C ALA A 430 26.07 18.30 18.44
N ILE A 431 27.05 17.43 18.65
CA ILE A 431 27.03 16.41 19.69
C ILE A 431 28.08 16.75 20.73
N LEU A 432 27.66 16.81 21.98
CA LEU A 432 28.51 17.07 23.14
C LEU A 432 28.70 15.80 23.94
N HIS A 433 29.94 15.40 24.15
CA HIS A 433 30.29 14.35 25.10
C HIS A 433 30.68 15.01 26.44
N LEU A 434 29.90 14.75 27.48
CA LEU A 434 30.12 15.24 28.84
C LEU A 434 30.82 14.18 29.69
N THR A 435 31.70 14.63 30.59
CA THR A 435 32.32 13.77 31.61
C THR A 435 32.19 14.37 33.01
N GLY A 436 31.69 13.60 33.97
CA GLY A 436 31.49 13.99 35.36
C GLY A 436 32.66 13.63 36.28
N LYS A 437 32.59 14.08 37.55
CA LYS A 437 33.65 13.84 38.56
C LYS A 437 33.96 12.37 38.82
N ASN A 438 32.98 11.48 38.68
CA ASN A 438 33.14 10.04 38.92
C ASN A 438 33.39 9.24 37.62
N ASN A 439 33.85 9.90 36.55
CA ASN A 439 33.98 9.34 35.19
C ASN A 439 32.64 8.87 34.59
N GLU A 440 31.52 9.46 35.03
CA GLU A 440 30.22 9.34 34.37
C GLU A 440 30.29 10.03 33.01
N THR A 441 29.66 9.45 31.98
CA THR A 441 29.65 10.00 30.62
C THR A 441 28.22 10.12 30.11
N ALA A 442 27.93 11.19 29.39
CA ALA A 442 26.64 11.40 28.73
C ALA A 442 26.83 12.13 27.40
N TYR A 443 25.90 11.92 26.49
CA TYR A 443 25.82 12.61 25.22
C TYR A 443 24.66 13.61 25.25
N LEU A 444 24.91 14.81 24.74
CA LEU A 444 23.85 15.78 24.47
C LEU A 444 23.86 16.11 22.98
N TYR A 445 22.67 16.11 22.42
CA TYR A 445 22.45 16.49 21.04
C TYR A 445 21.84 17.89 21.01
N ILE A 446 22.49 18.78 20.26
CA ILE A 446 22.20 20.22 20.24
C ILE A 446 21.89 20.64 18.82
N GLU A 447 20.69 21.15 18.57
CA GLU A 447 20.40 21.92 17.38
C GLU A 447 20.47 23.41 17.72
N SER A 448 21.22 24.15 16.91
CA SER A 448 21.27 25.61 16.96
C SER A 448 20.66 26.19 15.68
N LYS A 449 19.73 27.13 15.82
CA LYS A 449 18.98 27.71 14.70
C LYS A 449 18.71 29.19 14.91
N LYS A 450 18.48 29.93 13.82
CA LYS A 450 17.89 31.26 13.88
C LYS A 450 16.40 31.18 13.61
N ILE A 451 15.63 31.39 14.68
CA ILE A 451 14.17 31.42 14.62
C ILE A 451 13.73 32.83 14.92
N ALA A 452 12.92 33.41 14.02
CA ALA A 452 12.44 34.79 14.15
C ALA A 452 13.57 35.83 14.37
N GLY A 453 14.76 35.59 13.80
CA GLY A 453 15.92 36.48 13.92
C GLY A 453 16.72 36.35 15.23
N HIS A 454 16.36 35.41 16.11
CA HIS A 454 17.04 35.13 17.37
C HIS A 454 17.72 33.77 17.35
N TRP A 455 18.83 33.63 18.09
CA TRP A 455 19.40 32.32 18.34
C TRP A 455 18.48 31.49 19.23
N ALA A 456 18.34 30.22 18.85
CA ALA A 456 17.47 29.26 19.47
C ALA A 456 18.20 27.91 19.59
N PHE A 457 17.99 27.21 20.70
CA PHE A 457 18.58 25.91 20.98
C PHE A 457 17.53 24.86 21.32
N LEU A 458 17.59 23.72 20.65
CA LEU A 458 16.93 22.48 21.07
C LEU A 458 18.00 21.56 21.66
N VAL A 459 17.71 20.95 22.80
CA VAL A 459 18.64 20.05 23.50
C VAL A 459 17.92 18.80 23.95
N THR A 460 18.41 17.65 23.50
CA THR A 460 17.96 16.34 23.94
C THR A 460 19.12 15.43 24.37
N GLU A 461 18.79 14.48 25.23
CA GLU A 461 19.65 13.35 25.62
C GLU A 461 19.33 12.09 24.80
N ASP A 462 18.20 12.09 24.09
CA ASP A 462 17.74 10.98 23.26
C ASP A 462 18.30 11.11 21.84
N GLU A 463 19.00 10.10 21.38
CA GLU A 463 19.55 10.04 20.03
C GLU A 463 18.43 9.87 18.99
N ASP A 464 17.34 9.18 19.36
CA ASP A 464 16.23 8.88 18.44
C ASP A 464 15.31 10.10 18.23
N GLU A 465 15.32 11.08 19.16
CA GLU A 465 14.64 12.37 19.00
C GLU A 465 15.42 13.36 18.12
N PHE A 466 16.68 13.05 17.75
CA PHE A 466 17.63 14.00 17.19
C PHE A 466 17.97 13.81 15.70
#